data_AF-A0A540VZ69-F1
#
_entry.id   AF-A0A540VZ69-F1
#
_cell.length_a   1.000
_cell.length_b   1.000
_cell.length_c   1.000
_cell.angle_alpha   90.00
_cell.angle_beta   90.00
_cell.angle_gamma   90.00
#
_symmetry.space_group_name_H-M   'P 1'
#
loop_
_entity.id
_entity.type
_entity.pdbx_description
1 polymer ?
#
loop_
_entity_poly.entity_id
_entity_poly.type
_entity_poly.pdbx_seq_one_letter_code
_entity_poly.pdbx_strand_id
1 'polypeptide(L)'
;MPSKGEEQQNPPAAEAVRAAARRRLRQSVPRANRVCPRFSDPEWSLLQQAAGQVGLALGGYTAAAAVAAAASADPNAAVADYRRGIQELMESNRQLGAVGNNLNQLAHYVNAGGQPGTELRQLLARIEASIDAVDEAVEWLVRR
;
A
#
# COMPACT_ATOMS: atom_id res chain seq x y z
N MET A 1 58.00 24.87 -34.28
CA MET A 1 56.90 25.73 -34.75
C MET A 1 56.52 25.30 -36.15
N PRO A 2 55.24 25.40 -36.57
CA PRO A 2 53.98 25.36 -35.78
C PRO A 2 53.56 23.88 -35.61
N SER A 3 52.31 23.43 -35.38
CA SER A 3 51.12 23.94 -34.65
C SER A 3 50.54 22.72 -33.90
N LYS A 4 50.09 22.79 -32.64
CA LYS A 4 48.84 23.35 -32.09
C LYS A 4 47.55 22.71 -32.64
N GLY A 5 46.86 21.99 -31.75
CA GLY A 5 45.59 21.29 -31.96
C GLY A 5 45.04 20.84 -30.60
N GLU A 6 44.87 21.80 -29.68
CA GLU A 6 44.17 21.58 -28.42
C GLU A 6 42.67 21.53 -28.71
N GLU A 7 42.03 20.38 -28.46
CA GLU A 7 40.57 20.30 -28.43
C GLU A 7 40.12 19.81 -27.06
N GLN A 8 39.81 20.76 -26.17
CA GLN A 8 38.94 20.49 -25.04
C GLN A 8 37.63 19.88 -25.56
N GLN A 9 37.15 18.78 -24.96
CA GLN A 9 35.80 18.74 -24.40
C GLN A 9 35.53 17.48 -23.54
N ASN A 10 35.08 17.77 -22.31
CA ASN A 10 34.37 16.98 -21.29
C ASN A 10 34.19 15.44 -21.35
N PRO A 11 34.19 14.77 -20.18
CA PRO A 11 33.96 13.33 -20.09
C PRO A 11 32.48 12.95 -20.31
N PRO A 12 32.16 12.02 -21.25
CA PRO A 12 30.79 11.51 -21.45
C PRO A 12 30.36 10.46 -20.40
N ALA A 13 31.22 10.16 -19.42
CA ALA A 13 31.07 9.02 -18.51
C ALA A 13 29.84 9.10 -17.60
N ALA A 14 29.47 10.29 -17.11
CA ALA A 14 28.34 10.44 -16.19
C ALA A 14 26.98 10.20 -16.86
N GLU A 15 26.86 10.50 -18.16
CA GLU A 15 25.61 10.39 -18.91
C GLU A 15 25.43 8.98 -19.48
N ALA A 16 26.53 8.36 -19.94
CA ALA A 16 26.56 6.95 -20.36
C ALA A 16 26.15 5.97 -19.25
N VAL A 17 26.47 6.28 -17.97
CA VAL A 17 26.07 5.43 -16.83
C VAL A 17 24.56 5.46 -16.57
N ARG A 18 23.85 6.57 -16.88
CA ARG A 18 22.38 6.62 -16.76
C ARG A 18 21.64 5.89 -17.88
N ALA A 19 22.25 5.74 -19.06
CA ALA A 19 21.66 4.99 -20.16
C ALA A 19 21.51 3.47 -19.87
N ALA A 20 22.20 2.96 -18.84
CA ALA A 20 22.21 1.55 -18.45
C ALA A 20 21.19 1.19 -17.35
N ALA A 21 20.05 1.89 -17.27
CA ALA A 21 18.84 1.43 -16.58
C ALA A 21 18.37 0.10 -17.20
N ARG A 22 18.90 -1.02 -16.69
CA ARG A 22 19.07 -2.29 -17.41
C ARG A 22 17.78 -2.77 -18.07
N ARG A 23 17.67 -2.53 -19.37
CA ARG A 23 16.61 -3.09 -20.21
C ARG A 23 16.71 -4.61 -20.12
N ARG A 24 15.67 -5.26 -19.59
CA ARG A 24 15.59 -6.74 -19.53
C ARG A 24 15.90 -7.32 -20.92
N LEU A 25 16.68 -8.40 -20.97
CA LEU A 25 17.03 -9.05 -22.23
C LEU A 25 15.78 -9.29 -23.08
N ARG A 26 15.86 -8.87 -24.34
CA ARG A 26 14.74 -8.97 -25.29
C ARG A 26 14.56 -10.44 -25.65
N GLN A 27 13.46 -11.04 -25.18
CA GLN A 27 13.07 -12.39 -25.59
C GLN A 27 12.64 -12.36 -27.07
N SER A 28 12.88 -13.47 -27.79
CA SER A 28 12.51 -13.62 -29.21
C SER A 28 11.00 -13.54 -29.44
N VAL A 29 10.21 -13.96 -28.45
CA VAL A 29 8.75 -13.87 -28.43
C VAL A 29 8.30 -12.84 -27.39
N PRO A 30 7.36 -11.92 -27.72
CA PRO A 30 6.75 -11.03 -26.76
C PRO A 30 6.05 -11.78 -25.61
N ARG A 31 5.99 -11.17 -24.42
CA ARG A 31 5.24 -11.74 -23.29
C ARG A 31 3.74 -11.62 -23.56
N ALA A 32 3.05 -12.75 -23.69
CA ALA A 32 1.62 -12.80 -23.97
C ALA A 32 0.74 -12.42 -22.76
N ASN A 33 1.18 -12.76 -21.55
CA ASN A 33 0.39 -12.58 -20.33
C ASN A 33 0.57 -11.17 -19.74
N ARG A 34 -0.55 -10.50 -19.42
CA ARG A 34 -0.61 -9.16 -18.84
C ARG A 34 -1.67 -9.10 -17.74
N VAL A 35 -1.35 -8.39 -16.66
CA VAL A 35 -2.31 -7.91 -15.65
C VAL A 35 -2.40 -6.39 -15.72
N CYS A 36 -3.55 -5.85 -15.31
CA CYS A 36 -3.88 -4.42 -15.40
C CYS A 36 -4.22 -3.85 -14.02
N PRO A 37 -3.27 -3.81 -13.06
CA PRO A 37 -3.55 -3.26 -11.75
C PRO A 37 -3.99 -1.80 -11.86
N ARG A 38 -4.94 -1.42 -11.01
CA ARG A 38 -5.34 -0.03 -10.78
C ARG A 38 -4.72 0.41 -9.46
N PHE A 39 -4.33 1.68 -9.40
CA PHE A 39 -3.73 2.30 -8.24
C PHE A 39 -4.49 3.60 -7.97
N SER A 40 -4.70 3.91 -6.70
CA SER A 40 -5.08 5.22 -6.21
C SER A 40 -3.92 6.22 -6.38
N ASP A 41 -4.21 7.52 -6.28
CA ASP A 41 -3.21 8.58 -6.38
C ASP A 41 -2.02 8.45 -5.39
N PRO A 42 -2.20 8.09 -4.10
CA PRO A 42 -1.06 7.84 -3.21
C PRO A 42 -0.24 6.61 -3.60
N GLU A 43 -0.88 5.48 -3.96
CA GLU A 43 -0.17 4.28 -4.44
C GLU A 43 0.63 4.56 -5.72
N TRP A 44 0.05 5.33 -6.65
CA TRP A 44 0.71 5.77 -7.88
C TRP A 44 1.91 6.67 -7.60
N SER A 45 1.79 7.58 -6.63
CA SER A 45 2.88 8.46 -6.19
C SER A 45 4.03 7.69 -5.53
N LEU A 46 3.70 6.75 -4.64
CA LEU A 46 4.67 5.85 -4.00
C LEU A 46 5.44 5.00 -5.03
N LEU A 47 4.72 4.42 -6.01
CA LEU A 47 5.34 3.63 -7.08
C LEU A 47 6.25 4.48 -7.97
N GLN A 48 5.89 5.73 -8.27
CA GLN A 48 6.75 6.65 -9.03
C GLN A 48 8.04 7.00 -8.27
N GLN A 49 7.94 7.28 -6.97
CA GLN A 49 9.11 7.56 -6.13
C GLN A 49 10.06 6.35 -6.08
N ALA A 50 9.54 5.16 -5.79
CA ALA A 50 10.35 3.94 -5.72
C ALA A 50 10.96 3.55 -7.08
N ALA A 51 10.21 3.71 -8.18
CA ALA A 51 10.74 3.50 -9.53
C ALA A 51 11.87 4.49 -9.85
N GLY A 52 11.73 5.76 -9.47
CA GLY A 52 12.75 6.80 -9.61
C GLY A 52 14.02 6.50 -8.80
N GLN A 53 13.90 6.05 -7.55
CA GLN A 53 15.04 5.67 -6.70
C GLN A 53 15.87 4.52 -7.30
N VAL A 54 15.22 3.54 -7.93
CA VAL A 54 15.89 2.39 -8.58
C VAL A 54 16.27 2.68 -10.05
N GLY A 55 15.94 3.87 -10.56
CA GLY A 55 16.23 4.28 -11.94
C GLY A 55 15.47 3.48 -13.00
N LEU A 56 14.29 2.95 -12.66
CA LEU A 56 13.46 2.15 -13.57
C LEU A 56 12.24 2.96 -14.04
N ALA A 57 11.82 2.73 -15.29
CA ALA A 57 10.51 3.18 -15.73
C ALA A 57 9.40 2.49 -14.91
N LEU A 58 8.35 3.22 -14.54
CA LEU A 58 7.29 2.80 -13.61
C LEU A 58 6.78 1.37 -13.85
N GLY A 59 6.27 1.07 -15.06
CA GLY A 59 5.79 -0.28 -15.39
C GLY A 59 6.88 -1.37 -15.37
N GLY A 60 8.14 -0.99 -15.58
CA GLY A 60 9.30 -1.88 -15.41
C GLY A 60 9.59 -2.18 -13.94
N TYR A 61 9.47 -1.18 -13.07
CA TYR A 61 9.54 -1.34 -11.60
C TYR A 61 8.40 -2.20 -11.07
N THR A 62 7.14 -1.90 -11.42
CA THR A 62 5.97 -2.70 -10.99
C THR A 62 6.10 -4.16 -11.42
N ALA A 63 6.53 -4.41 -12.68
CA ALA A 63 6.77 -5.76 -13.19
C ALA A 63 8.10 -6.39 -12.72
N ALA A 64 8.89 -5.69 -11.90
CA ALA A 64 10.04 -6.23 -11.18
C ALA A 64 9.66 -6.58 -9.75
N ALA A 65 9.03 -5.66 -9.01
CA ALA A 65 8.52 -5.89 -7.66
C ALA A 65 7.57 -7.10 -7.61
N ALA A 66 6.57 -7.18 -8.51
CA ALA A 66 5.62 -8.29 -8.54
C ALA A 66 6.27 -9.65 -8.80
N VAL A 67 7.28 -9.71 -9.70
CA VAL A 67 8.01 -10.96 -10.00
C VAL A 67 8.96 -11.33 -8.87
N ALA A 68 9.61 -10.35 -8.24
CA ALA A 68 10.51 -10.58 -7.11
C ALA A 68 9.75 -11.09 -5.87
N ALA A 69 8.59 -10.51 -5.55
CA ALA A 69 7.71 -10.99 -4.48
C ALA A 69 7.25 -12.44 -4.73
N ALA A 70 6.79 -12.74 -5.95
CA ALA A 70 6.35 -14.08 -6.33
C ALA A 70 7.48 -15.12 -6.39
N ALA A 71 8.74 -14.70 -6.58
CA ALA A 71 9.92 -15.56 -6.61
C ALA A 71 10.66 -15.67 -5.26
N SER A 72 10.14 -15.04 -4.21
CA SER A 72 10.70 -15.13 -2.86
C SER A 72 10.45 -16.51 -2.23
N ALA A 73 11.24 -16.85 -1.21
CA ALA A 73 11.10 -18.14 -0.51
C ALA A 73 9.77 -18.28 0.26
N ASP A 74 9.17 -17.16 0.67
CA ASP A 74 7.79 -17.09 1.17
C ASP A 74 7.06 -15.91 0.49
N PRO A 75 6.33 -16.18 -0.62
CA PRO A 75 5.55 -15.16 -1.31
C PRO A 75 4.40 -14.57 -0.48
N ASN A 76 3.94 -15.23 0.59
CA ASN A 76 2.97 -14.64 1.51
C ASN A 76 3.66 -13.61 2.40
N ALA A 77 4.84 -13.91 2.96
CA ALA A 77 5.64 -12.94 3.73
C ALA A 77 5.95 -11.68 2.90
N ALA A 78 6.28 -11.85 1.61
CA ALA A 78 6.57 -10.73 0.69
C ALA A 78 5.38 -9.77 0.44
N VAL A 79 4.15 -10.15 0.80
CA VAL A 79 2.95 -9.31 0.74
C VAL A 79 2.21 -9.22 2.08
N ALA A 80 2.81 -9.71 3.17
CA ALA A 80 2.10 -9.96 4.43
C ALA A 80 1.57 -8.69 5.08
N ASP A 81 2.35 -7.61 5.11
CA ASP A 81 1.95 -6.38 5.78
C ASP A 81 0.69 -5.75 5.17
N TYR A 82 0.57 -5.77 3.83
CA TYR A 82 -0.63 -5.30 3.13
C TYR A 82 -1.84 -6.20 3.39
N ARG A 83 -1.66 -7.52 3.39
CA ARG A 83 -2.75 -8.47 3.67
C ARG A 83 -3.19 -8.41 5.13
N ARG A 84 -2.26 -8.20 6.06
CA ARG A 84 -2.50 -7.99 7.49
C ARG A 84 -3.33 -6.72 7.70
N GLY A 85 -2.92 -5.59 7.13
CA GLY A 85 -3.68 -4.33 7.22
C GLY A 85 -5.11 -4.44 6.70
N ILE A 86 -5.33 -5.16 5.59
CA ILE A 86 -6.69 -5.45 5.11
C ILE A 86 -7.46 -6.35 6.08
N GLN A 87 -6.83 -7.37 6.66
CA GLN A 87 -7.47 -8.25 7.64
C GLN A 87 -7.85 -7.50 8.93
N GLU A 88 -6.97 -6.63 9.42
CA GLU A 88 -7.20 -5.76 10.58
C GLU A 88 -8.35 -4.77 10.32
N LEU A 89 -8.40 -4.15 9.13
CA LEU A 89 -9.53 -3.31 8.71
C LEU A 89 -10.85 -4.10 8.57
N MET A 90 -10.82 -5.32 8.05
CA MET A 90 -12.01 -6.17 7.94
C MET A 90 -12.53 -6.58 9.34
N GLU A 91 -11.62 -6.89 10.26
CA GLU A 91 -11.93 -7.22 11.65
C GLU A 91 -12.48 -6.00 12.42
N SER A 92 -11.90 -4.82 12.22
CA SER A 92 -12.40 -3.55 12.77
C SER A 92 -13.81 -3.23 12.27
N ASN A 93 -14.09 -3.43 10.97
CA ASN A 93 -15.44 -3.31 10.40
C ASN A 93 -16.43 -4.33 11.01
N ARG A 94 -15.98 -5.55 11.31
CA ARG A 94 -16.80 -6.58 11.97
C ARG A 94 -17.17 -6.16 13.41
N GLN A 95 -16.24 -5.55 14.14
CA GLN A 95 -16.47 -5.03 15.48
C GLN A 95 -17.45 -3.83 15.45
N LEU A 96 -17.29 -2.91 14.50
CA LEU A 96 -18.23 -1.81 14.28
C LEU A 96 -19.65 -2.30 13.95
N GLY A 97 -19.79 -3.38 13.17
CA GLY A 97 -21.08 -4.02 12.92
C GLY A 97 -21.76 -4.56 14.19
N ALA A 98 -20.98 -5.10 15.13
CA ALA A 98 -21.49 -5.56 16.43
C ALA A 98 -21.93 -4.37 17.32
N VAL A 99 -21.16 -3.26 17.31
CA VAL A 99 -21.54 -2.00 17.96
C VAL A 99 -22.87 -1.45 17.43
N GLY A 100 -23.05 -1.40 16.10
CA GLY A 100 -24.29 -0.94 15.49
C GLY A 100 -25.50 -1.80 15.87
N ASN A 101 -25.33 -3.13 15.94
CA ASN A 101 -26.38 -4.04 16.39
C ASN A 101 -26.78 -3.80 17.87
N ASN A 102 -25.80 -3.56 18.74
CA ASN A 102 -26.04 -3.25 20.16
C ASN A 102 -26.78 -1.92 20.34
N LEU A 103 -26.40 -0.88 19.59
CA LEU A 103 -27.11 0.41 19.59
C LEU A 103 -28.55 0.26 19.09
N ASN A 104 -28.78 -0.55 18.05
CA ASN A 104 -30.11 -0.84 17.53
C ASN A 104 -31.00 -1.58 18.55
N GLN A 105 -30.44 -2.55 19.29
CA GLN A 105 -31.15 -3.23 20.39
C GLN A 105 -31.50 -2.26 21.53
N LEU A 106 -30.60 -1.34 21.89
CA LEU A 106 -30.87 -0.30 22.88
C LEU A 106 -31.99 0.66 22.42
N ALA A 107 -31.94 1.12 21.17
CA ALA A 107 -32.97 1.98 20.60
C ALA A 107 -34.34 1.28 20.63
N HIS A 108 -34.40 0.00 20.28
CA HIS A 108 -35.62 -0.80 20.40
C HIS A 108 -36.11 -0.92 21.85
N TYR A 109 -35.22 -1.17 22.82
CA TYR A 109 -35.57 -1.28 24.24
C TYR A 109 -36.14 0.03 24.81
N VAL A 110 -35.52 1.17 24.51
CA VAL A 110 -35.99 2.49 24.95
C VAL A 110 -37.31 2.87 24.26
N ASN A 111 -37.45 2.61 22.96
CA ASN A 111 -38.70 2.84 22.23
C ASN A 111 -39.85 1.95 22.74
N ALA A 112 -39.55 0.78 23.32
CA ALA A 112 -40.53 -0.07 24.01
C ALA A 112 -40.88 0.40 25.44
N GLY A 113 -40.39 1.57 25.88
CA GLY A 113 -40.65 2.14 27.20
C GLY A 113 -39.70 1.68 28.31
N GLY A 114 -38.62 0.97 27.97
CA GLY A 114 -37.62 0.53 28.94
C GLY A 114 -36.77 1.68 29.49
N GLN A 115 -36.59 1.74 30.82
CA GLN A 115 -35.68 2.71 31.44
C GLN A 115 -34.25 2.17 31.49
N PRO A 116 -33.24 2.91 31.00
CA PRO A 116 -31.87 2.43 30.93
C PRO A 116 -31.19 2.37 32.31
N GLY A 117 -30.85 1.14 32.73
CA GLY A 117 -30.09 0.88 33.95
C GLY A 117 -28.56 0.94 33.77
N THR A 118 -27.83 0.43 34.77
CA THR A 118 -26.35 0.42 34.83
C THR A 118 -25.68 -0.25 33.62
N GLU A 119 -26.35 -1.23 33.00
CA GLU A 119 -25.93 -1.89 31.77
C GLU A 119 -25.62 -0.91 30.62
N LEU A 120 -26.36 0.21 30.52
CA LEU A 120 -26.11 1.21 29.48
C LEU A 120 -24.71 1.82 29.56
N ARG A 121 -24.17 2.04 30.77
CA ARG A 121 -22.82 2.57 30.95
C ARG A 121 -21.74 1.56 30.53
N GLN A 122 -21.95 0.27 30.79
CA GLN A 122 -21.04 -0.78 30.32
C GLN A 122 -21.09 -0.93 28.80
N LEU A 123 -22.27 -0.75 28.21
CA LEU A 123 -22.43 -0.78 26.75
C LEU A 123 -21.72 0.40 26.09
N LEU A 124 -21.91 1.62 26.60
CA LEU A 124 -21.21 2.82 26.13
C LEU A 124 -19.68 2.67 26.20
N ALA A 125 -19.14 2.20 27.33
CA ALA A 125 -17.70 1.98 27.48
C ALA A 125 -17.14 0.93 26.48
N ARG A 126 -17.94 -0.10 26.12
CA ARG A 126 -17.57 -1.06 25.06
C ARG A 126 -17.64 -0.44 23.66
N ILE A 127 -18.54 0.51 23.44
CA ILE A 127 -18.65 1.24 22.17
C ILE A 127 -17.44 2.18 22.00
N GLU A 128 -17.10 2.96 23.03
CA GLU A 128 -15.90 3.82 23.05
C GLU A 128 -14.63 3.01 22.76
N ALA A 129 -14.38 1.93 23.49
CA ALA A 129 -13.21 1.07 23.27
C ALA A 129 -13.18 0.39 21.88
N SER A 130 -14.34 0.23 21.22
CA SER A 130 -14.41 -0.29 19.85
C SER A 130 -14.14 0.81 18.80
N ILE A 131 -14.46 2.07 19.11
CA ILE A 131 -14.13 3.22 18.26
C ILE A 131 -12.62 3.48 18.31
N ASP A 132 -12.03 3.51 19.52
CA ASP A 132 -10.58 3.68 19.71
C ASP A 132 -9.77 2.64 18.90
N ALA A 133 -10.21 1.37 18.91
CA ALA A 133 -9.58 0.29 18.14
C ALA A 133 -9.70 0.45 16.61
N VAL A 134 -10.79 1.07 16.12
CA VAL A 134 -10.95 1.41 14.70
C VAL A 134 -10.02 2.58 14.34
N ASP A 135 -9.94 3.61 15.19
CA ASP A 135 -9.11 4.78 14.95
C ASP A 135 -7.61 4.43 14.96
N GLU A 136 -7.14 3.57 15.87
CA GLU A 136 -5.76 3.05 15.83
C GLU A 136 -5.44 2.30 14.52
N ALA A 137 -6.36 1.45 14.04
CA ALA A 137 -6.19 0.70 12.80
C ALA A 137 -6.15 1.63 11.56
N VAL A 138 -6.97 2.69 11.56
CA VAL A 138 -6.94 3.73 10.52
C VAL A 138 -5.64 4.54 10.60
N GLU A 139 -5.19 4.93 11.79
CA GLU A 139 -3.95 5.71 11.97
C GLU A 139 -2.69 4.90 11.60
N TRP A 140 -2.70 3.57 11.81
CA TRP A 140 -1.66 2.67 11.31
C TRP A 140 -1.65 2.62 9.77
N LEU A 141 -2.82 2.52 9.14
CA LEU A 141 -2.95 2.46 7.67
C LEU A 141 -2.53 3.77 6.99
N VAL A 142 -2.86 4.92 7.59
CA VAL A 142 -2.60 6.26 7.03
C VAL A 142 -1.14 6.72 7.20
N ARG A 143 -0.39 6.18 8.17
CA ARG A 143 1.03 6.54 8.42
C ARG A 143 2.04 5.81 7.51
N ARG A 144 1.59 5.11 6.46
CA ARG A 144 2.43 4.32 5.55
C ARG A 144 2.50 4.88 4.13
#